data_AF-A0A9P6PFA6-F1
#
_entry.id   AF-A0A9P6PFA6-F1
#
_cell.length_a   1.000
_cell.length_b   1.000
_cell.length_c   1.000
_cell.angle_alpha   90.00
_cell.angle_beta   90.00
_cell.angle_gamma   90.00
#
_symmetry.space_group_name_H-M   'P 1'
#
loop_
_entity.id
_entity.type
_entity.pdbx_description
1 polymer ?
#
loop_
_entity_poly.entity_id
_entity_poly.type
_entity_poly.pdbx_seq_one_letter_code
_entity_poly.pdbx_strand_id
1 'polypeptide(L)'
;MFSIPHLQTRTKLLCKSYSKDWIMVLIVLVSFSLIDQLEPFHRQFSVKDVTIQHPFAKQETIPNWLLVILAFLAPMIVIGLIAIFQQRSYTDLHNGFLGLFLAQALVLIVTDSVK
;
A
#
# COMPACT_ATOMS: atom_id res chain seq x y z
N MET A 1 15.00 25.75 -32.14
CA MET A 1 15.06 25.09 -30.82
C MET A 1 14.49 26.06 -29.78
N PHE A 2 13.16 26.20 -29.73
CA PHE A 2 12.48 27.14 -28.81
C PHE A 2 12.13 26.39 -27.52
N SER A 3 12.97 26.52 -26.49
CA SER A 3 12.61 26.10 -25.13
C SER A 3 11.79 27.23 -24.51
N ILE A 4 10.50 27.00 -24.30
CA ILE A 4 9.59 27.98 -23.73
C ILE A 4 9.74 27.94 -22.18
N PRO A 5 10.33 28.97 -21.54
CA PRO A 5 10.81 28.88 -20.15
C PRO A 5 9.69 28.69 -19.11
N HIS A 6 8.46 29.13 -19.37
CA HIS A 6 7.36 29.02 -18.41
C HIS A 6 6.84 27.58 -18.23
N LEU A 7 7.04 26.70 -19.23
CA LEU A 7 6.64 25.29 -19.13
C LEU A 7 7.60 24.54 -18.20
N GLN A 8 8.91 24.82 -18.29
CA GLN A 8 9.93 24.20 -17.43
C GLN A 8 9.73 24.52 -15.93
N THR A 9 9.28 25.73 -15.59
CA THR A 9 9.01 26.09 -14.20
C THR A 9 7.84 25.29 -13.64
N ARG A 10 6.78 25.07 -14.44
CA ARG A 10 5.62 24.26 -14.03
C ARG A 10 5.97 22.78 -13.82
N THR A 11 6.76 22.17 -14.71
CA THR A 11 7.18 20.76 -14.55
C THR A 11 8.08 20.57 -13.33
N LYS A 12 9.02 21.50 -13.07
CA LYS A 12 9.87 21.45 -11.87
C LYS A 12 9.06 21.58 -10.57
N LEU A 13 8.04 22.44 -10.56
CA LEU A 13 7.14 22.60 -9.42
C LEU A 13 6.29 21.35 -9.19
N LEU A 14 5.77 20.72 -10.26
CA LEU A 14 5.06 19.44 -10.20
C LEU A 14 5.94 18.31 -9.66
N CYS A 15 7.15 18.15 -10.19
CA CYS A 15 8.10 17.15 -9.68
C CYS A 15 8.43 17.36 -8.20
N LYS A 16 8.60 18.62 -7.76
CA LYS A 16 8.84 18.95 -6.34
C LYS A 16 7.63 18.64 -5.46
N SER A 17 6.41 18.75 -5.99
CA SER A 17 5.20 18.36 -5.27
C SER A 17 5.15 16.85 -5.06
N TYR A 18 5.37 16.06 -6.13
CA TYR A 18 5.36 14.60 -6.05
C TYR A 18 6.43 14.03 -5.12
N SER A 19 7.58 14.69 -4.97
CA SER A 19 8.59 14.26 -4.00
C SER A 19 8.06 14.25 -2.57
N LYS A 20 7.16 15.18 -2.19
CA LYS A 20 6.56 15.21 -0.85
C LYS A 20 5.63 14.03 -0.60
N ASP A 21 4.94 13.59 -1.64
CA ASP A 21 3.99 12.48 -1.52
C ASP A 21 4.71 11.15 -1.25
N TRP A 22 5.88 10.94 -1.87
CA TRP A 22 6.72 9.77 -1.56
C TRP A 22 7.35 9.85 -0.16
N ILE A 23 7.65 11.05 0.34
CA ILE A 23 8.06 11.24 1.73
C ILE A 23 6.94 10.79 2.67
N MET A 24 5.68 11.10 2.35
CA MET A 24 4.54 10.62 3.14
C MET A 24 4.46 9.09 3.15
N VAL A 25 4.61 8.43 1.99
CA VAL A 25 4.66 6.97 1.92
C VAL A 25 5.79 6.39 2.77
N LEU A 26 6.99 7.01 2.73
CA LEU A 26 8.11 6.59 3.55
C LEU A 26 7.81 6.72 5.05
N ILE A 27 7.20 7.82 5.48
CA ILE A 27 6.82 8.04 6.89
C ILE A 27 5.88 6.93 7.35
N VAL A 28 4.86 6.61 6.55
CA VAL A 28 3.89 5.54 6.85
C VAL A 28 4.60 4.18 6.95
N LEU A 29 5.49 3.85 6.01
CA LEU A 29 6.26 2.60 6.06
C LEU A 29 7.17 2.51 7.30
N VAL A 30 7.81 3.61 7.69
CA VAL A 30 8.62 3.65 8.91
C VAL A 30 7.75 3.47 10.15
N SER A 31 6.59 4.15 10.22
CA SER A 31 5.63 3.96 11.32
C SER A 31 5.18 2.52 11.45
N PHE A 32 4.88 1.85 10.33
CA PHE A 32 4.55 0.42 10.30
C PHE A 32 5.67 -0.43 10.94
N SER A 33 6.91 -0.28 10.47
CA SER A 33 8.05 -1.04 11.00
C SER A 33 8.31 -0.78 12.49
N LEU A 34 7.95 0.39 13.01
CA LEU A 34 8.06 0.70 14.44
C LEU A 34 6.96 0.00 15.25
N ILE A 35 5.74 -0.06 14.72
CA ILE A 35 4.59 -0.72 15.38
C ILE A 35 4.77 -2.24 15.39
N ASP A 36 5.23 -2.83 14.29
CA ASP A 36 5.44 -4.28 14.16
C ASP A 36 6.50 -4.83 15.15
N GLN A 37 7.38 -3.96 15.66
CA GLN A 37 8.34 -4.32 16.70
C GLN A 37 7.77 -4.26 18.12
N LEU A 38 6.59 -3.67 18.32
CA LEU A 38 5.94 -3.61 19.62
C LEU A 38 5.33 -4.98 19.94
N GLU A 39 5.48 -5.40 21.20
CA GLU A 39 4.93 -6.68 21.64
C GLU A 39 3.38 -6.59 21.66
N PRO A 40 2.67 -7.45 20.91
CA PRO A 40 1.22 -7.39 20.82
C PRO A 40 0.56 -7.81 22.14
N PHE A 41 -0.72 -7.48 22.28
CA PHE A 41 -1.46 -7.82 23.49
C PHE A 41 -1.70 -9.34 23.57
N HIS A 42 -1.00 -10.00 24.48
CA HIS A 42 -1.20 -11.42 24.76
C HIS A 42 -2.50 -11.65 25.55
N ARG A 43 -3.59 -11.93 24.83
CA ARG A 43 -4.86 -12.33 25.44
C ARG A 43 -4.72 -13.68 26.15
N GLN A 44 -5.01 -13.72 27.46
CA GLN A 44 -5.07 -14.97 28.20
C GLN A 44 -6.18 -15.87 27.64
N PHE A 45 -5.86 -17.13 27.36
CA PHE A 45 -6.81 -18.15 26.89
C PHE A 45 -6.67 -19.44 27.69
N SER A 46 -7.74 -20.22 27.77
CA SER A 46 -7.74 -21.54 28.40
C SER A 46 -7.41 -22.61 27.37
N VAL A 47 -6.44 -23.48 27.67
CA VAL A 47 -6.08 -24.61 26.80
C VAL A 47 -7.24 -25.60 26.65
N LYS A 48 -8.17 -25.63 27.61
CA LYS A 48 -9.35 -26.51 27.60
C LYS A 48 -10.54 -25.94 26.81
N ASP A 49 -10.43 -24.73 26.26
CA ASP A 49 -11.51 -24.12 25.50
C ASP A 49 -11.64 -24.77 24.11
N VAL A 50 -12.72 -25.53 23.90
CA VAL A 50 -13.01 -26.21 22.62
C VAL A 50 -13.30 -25.25 21.47
N THR A 51 -13.64 -23.98 21.77
CA THR A 51 -13.96 -22.96 20.77
C THR A 51 -12.73 -22.55 19.95
N ILE A 52 -11.51 -22.70 20.49
CA ILE A 52 -10.25 -22.33 19.84
C ILE A 52 -9.43 -23.54 19.36
N GLN A 53 -9.90 -24.76 19.63
CA GLN A 53 -9.20 -26.02 19.29
C GLN A 53 -9.48 -26.45 17.85
N HIS A 54 -9.10 -25.61 16.89
CA HIS A 54 -9.15 -25.98 15.48
C HIS A 54 -7.85 -26.65 15.03
N PRO A 55 -7.91 -27.76 14.27
CA PRO A 55 -6.71 -28.40 13.76
C PRO A 55 -5.95 -27.46 12.81
N PHE A 56 -4.62 -27.45 12.91
CA PHE A 56 -3.77 -26.62 12.05
C PHE A 56 -3.97 -27.00 10.57
N ALA A 57 -4.42 -26.04 9.76
CA ALA A 57 -4.61 -26.23 8.34
C ALA A 57 -3.24 -26.22 7.63
N LYS A 58 -2.76 -27.39 7.22
CA LYS A 58 -1.52 -27.51 6.43
C LYS A 58 -1.60 -26.83 5.07
N GLN A 59 -2.82 -26.67 4.55
CA GLN A 59 -3.08 -26.03 3.27
C GLN A 59 -4.12 -24.92 3.52
N GLU A 60 -3.66 -23.68 3.38
CA GLU A 60 -4.51 -22.50 3.49
C GLU A 60 -5.42 -22.40 2.26
N THR A 61 -6.69 -22.05 2.46
CA THR A 61 -7.66 -21.85 1.36
C THR A 61 -7.19 -20.75 0.40
N ILE A 62 -6.58 -19.69 0.93
CA ILE A 62 -5.95 -18.63 0.15
C ILE A 62 -4.53 -18.46 0.69
N PRO A 63 -3.50 -18.89 -0.05
CA PRO A 63 -2.12 -18.71 0.38
C PRO A 63 -1.72 -17.23 0.29
N ASN A 64 -0.80 -16.81 1.13
CA ASN A 64 -0.33 -15.42 1.22
C ASN A 64 0.10 -14.81 -0.13
N TRP A 65 0.73 -15.59 -1.02
CA TRP A 65 1.12 -15.09 -2.34
C TRP A 65 -0.09 -14.70 -3.20
N LEU A 66 -1.21 -15.43 -3.09
CA LEU A 66 -2.43 -15.14 -3.84
C LEU A 66 -3.12 -13.89 -3.28
N LEU A 67 -3.05 -13.68 -1.96
CA LEU A 67 -3.50 -12.45 -1.32
C LEU A 67 -2.77 -11.23 -1.91
N VAL A 68 -1.44 -11.29 -2.03
CA VAL A 68 -0.65 -10.19 -2.62
C VAL A 68 -1.07 -9.92 -4.07
N ILE A 69 -1.29 -10.97 -4.87
CA ILE A 69 -1.73 -10.80 -6.26
C ILE A 69 -3.09 -10.10 -6.32
N LEU A 70 -4.06 -10.55 -5.52
CA LEU A 70 -5.42 -10.03 -5.58
C LEU A 70 -5.55 -8.63 -4.96
N ALA A 71 -4.93 -8.41 -3.81
CA ALA A 71 -5.06 -7.16 -3.06
C ALA A 71 -4.17 -6.04 -3.61
N PHE A 72 -3.04 -6.38 -4.24
CA PHE A 72 -2.05 -5.41 -4.72
C PHE A 72 -1.89 -5.42 -6.23
N LEU A 73 -1.55 -6.58 -6.82
CA LEU A 73 -1.16 -6.65 -8.22
C LEU A 73 -2.33 -6.41 -9.18
N ALA A 74 -3.49 -7.01 -8.90
CA ALA A 74 -4.69 -6.84 -9.69
C ALA A 74 -5.17 -5.37 -9.76
N PRO A 75 -5.35 -4.64 -8.63
CA PRO A 75 -5.71 -3.23 -8.70
C PRO A 75 -4.62 -2.36 -9.36
N MET A 76 -3.34 -2.68 -9.16
CA MET A 76 -2.25 -1.98 -9.85
C MET A 76 -2.37 -2.10 -11.37
N ILE A 77 -2.65 -3.30 -11.88
CA ILE A 77 -2.87 -3.53 -13.31
C ILE A 77 -4.10 -2.76 -13.79
N VAL A 78 -5.22 -2.83 -13.09
CA VAL A 78 -6.47 -2.12 -13.48
C VAL A 78 -6.25 -0.61 -13.54
N ILE A 79 -5.63 -0.02 -12.52
CA ILE A 79 -5.29 1.41 -12.48
C ILE A 79 -4.35 1.75 -13.65
N GLY A 80 -3.32 0.94 -13.88
CA GLY A 80 -2.37 1.12 -14.98
C GLY A 80 -3.05 1.10 -16.35
N LEU A 81 -3.92 0.12 -16.60
CA LEU A 81 -4.66 0.00 -17.84
C LEU A 81 -5.57 1.22 -18.05
N ILE A 82 -6.34 1.62 -17.05
CA ILE A 82 -7.24 2.79 -17.16
C ILE A 82 -6.42 4.06 -17.43
N ALA A 83 -5.34 4.28 -16.69
CA ALA A 83 -4.52 5.48 -16.84
C ALA A 83 -3.83 5.54 -18.23
N ILE A 84 -3.33 4.41 -18.74
CA ILE A 84 -2.63 4.34 -20.04
C ILE A 84 -3.62 4.43 -21.20
N PHE A 85 -4.73 3.67 -21.16
CA PHE A 85 -5.63 3.57 -22.31
C PHE A 85 -6.66 4.70 -22.36
N GLN A 86 -7.25 5.08 -21.22
CA GLN A 86 -8.30 6.08 -21.16
C GLN A 86 -7.75 7.49 -20.95
N GLN A 87 -6.88 7.68 -19.97
CA GLN A 87 -6.44 9.03 -19.56
C GLN A 87 -5.20 9.52 -20.31
N ARG A 88 -4.38 8.58 -20.84
CA ARG A 88 -3.15 8.85 -21.61
C ARG A 88 -2.22 9.90 -20.97
N SER A 89 -2.22 9.97 -19.65
CA SER A 89 -1.56 11.01 -18.86
C SER A 89 -0.70 10.38 -17.77
N TYR A 90 0.57 10.78 -17.74
CA TYR A 90 1.55 10.28 -16.75
C TYR A 90 1.19 10.70 -15.32
N THR A 91 0.59 11.87 -15.15
CA THR A 91 0.19 12.38 -13.84
C THR A 91 -0.88 11.50 -13.21
N ASP A 92 -1.85 11.04 -13.99
CA ASP A 92 -2.95 10.23 -13.46
C ASP A 92 -2.51 8.81 -13.14
N LEU A 93 -1.58 8.26 -13.94
CA LEU A 93 -0.89 7.01 -13.63
C LEU A 93 -0.12 7.11 -12.31
N HIS A 94 0.65 8.19 -12.15
CA HIS A 94 1.44 8.43 -10.96
C HIS A 94 0.57 8.55 -9.70
N ASN A 95 -0.47 9.38 -9.76
CA ASN A 95 -1.39 9.58 -8.64
C ASN A 95 -2.15 8.31 -8.29
N GLY A 96 -2.56 7.52 -9.29
CA GLY A 96 -3.20 6.23 -9.08
C GLY A 96 -2.30 5.23 -8.34
N PHE A 97 -1.04 5.11 -8.74
CA PHE A 97 -0.07 4.25 -8.03
C PHE A 97 0.23 4.78 -6.63
N LEU A 98 0.48 6.07 -6.48
CA LEU A 98 0.69 6.69 -5.17
C LEU A 98 -0.48 6.40 -4.21
N GLY A 99 -1.72 6.56 -4.69
CA GLY A 99 -2.93 6.23 -3.93
C GLY A 99 -3.00 4.76 -3.53
N LEU A 100 -2.65 3.84 -4.44
CA LEU A 100 -2.61 2.40 -4.15
C LEU A 100 -1.60 2.07 -3.04
N PHE A 101 -0.37 2.58 -3.14
CA PHE A 101 0.67 2.37 -2.13
C PHE A 101 0.25 2.93 -0.77
N LEU A 102 -0.32 4.14 -0.76
CA LEU A 102 -0.78 4.77 0.47
C LEU A 102 -1.93 3.99 1.12
N ALA A 103 -2.90 3.53 0.34
CA ALA A 103 -4.03 2.74 0.84
C ALA A 103 -3.55 1.43 1.47
N GLN A 104 -2.61 0.73 0.83
CA GLN A 104 -2.04 -0.52 1.34
C GLN A 104 -1.23 -0.30 2.60
N ALA A 105 -0.39 0.73 2.63
CA ALA A 105 0.40 1.08 3.80
C ALA A 105 -0.51 1.47 4.99
N LEU A 106 -1.61 2.19 4.75
CA LEU A 106 -2.59 2.51 5.79
C LEU A 106 -3.27 1.25 6.33
N VAL A 107 -3.72 0.35 5.46
CA VAL A 107 -4.35 -0.92 5.88
C VAL A 107 -3.40 -1.74 6.74
N LEU A 108 -2.12 -1.82 6.36
CA LEU A 108 -1.11 -2.55 7.14
C LEU A 108 -0.92 -1.94 8.52
N ILE A 109 -0.77 -0.62 8.63
CA ILE A 109 -0.67 0.06 9.93
C ILE A 109 -1.90 -0.23 10.78
N VAL A 110 -3.10 -0.04 10.23
CA VAL A 110 -4.35 -0.20 10.98
C VAL A 110 -4.52 -1.64 11.45
N THR A 111 -4.23 -2.61 10.59
CA THR A 111 -4.33 -4.03 10.94
C THR A 111 -3.36 -4.40 12.05
N ASP A 112 -2.11 -3.93 11.95
CA ASP A 112 -1.07 -4.27 12.92
C ASP A 112 -1.22 -3.53 14.24
N SER A 113 -1.84 -2.35 14.22
CA SER A 113 -2.17 -1.60 15.44
C SER A 113 -3.28 -2.24 16.28
N VAL A 114 -4.10 -3.11 15.67
CA VAL A 114 -5.21 -3.81 16.36
C VAL A 114 -4.77 -5.18 16.90
N LYS A 115 -3.62 -5.71 16.45
CA LYS A 115 -3.05 -6.96 16.97
C LYS A 115 -2.69 -6.85 18.44
#